data_AF-A0A7C5SJ18-F1
#
_entry.id   AF-A0A7C5SJ18-F1
#
_cell.length_a   1.000
_cell.length_b   1.000
_cell.length_c   1.000
_cell.angle_alpha   90.00
_cell.angle_beta   90.00
_cell.angle_gamma   90.00
#
_symmetry.space_group_name_H-M   'P 1'
#
loop_
_entity.id
_entity.type
_entity.pdbx_description
1 polymer ?
#
loop_
_entity_poly.entity_id
_entity_poly.type
_entity_poly.pdbx_seq_one_letter_code
_entity_poly.pdbx_strand_id
1 'polypeptide(L)'
;MFQQMCRRAAVAVFFCVPIASGAASFVSHDPGAAVFGEPAGVTMRSPEKPREAEATSIWIKTGPSFSYDAVAVYYTIDGTPPSGFQGSPGNPSTMVLTSAAGQIQFVRNEPGQNGNDDWWRVDLPVDTRTFDTSVRYLVSAYGPGGAEVFATDASDGDNTFGYDTLLAWPGAGSGNANPGEGYPPLHFWKEEAVAGNGYINTMLDQNGSLYDIYYPSAGAVNGVSTKNEGYFDGFRDQFPAGLQPGQRGQMHLNEAFIGIRPTDPATGEGTTYWLTNPTGGDYTGHSQYWDGDTNVIVTESTLVADGNNLHVTQTDFAPRSIAFPTTTNGDENRGLHIKRVTIENQGASPVEVNVYFFADWALNGGD
;
A
#
# COMPACT_ATOMS: atom_id res chain seq x y z
N MET A 1 87.93 -28.15 -2.03
CA MET A 1 88.29 -26.84 -1.44
C MET A 1 87.98 -25.79 -2.52
N PHE A 2 86.71 -25.49 -2.78
CA PHE A 2 85.89 -24.38 -2.23
C PHE A 2 86.48 -22.99 -2.47
N GLN A 3 85.94 -22.23 -3.42
CA GLN A 3 85.16 -20.98 -3.22
C GLN A 3 84.97 -20.25 -4.57
N GLN A 4 83.79 -20.34 -5.20
CA GLN A 4 82.54 -19.58 -5.03
C GLN A 4 82.51 -18.21 -5.72
N MET A 5 81.67 -18.15 -6.75
CA MET A 5 81.35 -17.01 -7.63
C MET A 5 80.48 -15.96 -6.93
N CYS A 6 80.69 -14.72 -7.39
CA CYS A 6 79.80 -13.55 -7.46
C CYS A 6 78.33 -13.69 -7.00
N ARG A 7 77.87 -12.70 -6.23
CA ARG A 7 76.54 -12.08 -6.39
C ARG A 7 76.51 -10.70 -5.69
N ARG A 8 76.41 -9.63 -6.48
CA ARG A 8 76.05 -8.30 -6.00
C ARG A 8 74.52 -8.28 -5.83
N ALA A 9 74.06 -8.09 -4.60
CA ALA A 9 72.65 -7.90 -4.31
C ALA A 9 72.28 -6.43 -4.58
N ALA A 10 71.40 -6.20 -5.56
CA ALA A 10 70.73 -4.92 -5.73
C ALA A 10 69.53 -4.90 -4.77
N VAL A 11 69.55 -3.99 -3.80
CA VAL A 11 68.42 -3.72 -2.91
C VAL A 11 67.42 -2.86 -3.68
N ALA A 12 66.31 -3.46 -4.11
CA ALA A 12 65.17 -2.74 -4.64
C ALA A 12 64.36 -2.16 -3.48
N VAL A 13 64.44 -0.85 -3.28
CA VAL A 13 63.56 -0.11 -2.37
C VAL A 13 62.19 0.00 -3.06
N PHE A 14 61.25 -0.83 -2.66
CA PHE A 14 59.84 -0.67 -3.03
C PHE A 14 59.29 0.55 -2.28
N PHE A 15 59.05 1.64 -3.01
CA PHE A 15 58.16 2.69 -2.54
C PHE A 15 56.74 2.12 -2.52
N CYS A 16 56.23 1.74 -1.34
CA CYS A 16 54.79 1.62 -1.13
C CYS A 16 54.18 3.02 -1.27
N VAL A 17 53.63 3.31 -2.45
CA VAL A 17 52.70 4.42 -2.60
C VAL A 17 51.47 4.05 -1.78
N PRO A 18 51.02 4.84 -0.80
CA PRO A 18 49.74 4.60 -0.16
C PRO A 18 48.69 4.69 -1.27
N ILE A 19 48.01 3.58 -1.54
CA ILE A 19 46.78 3.60 -2.33
C ILE A 19 45.82 4.47 -1.51
N ALA A 20 45.50 5.66 -2.01
CA ALA A 20 44.47 6.49 -1.40
C ALA A 20 43.19 5.65 -1.36
N SER A 21 42.70 5.34 -0.16
CA SER A 21 41.40 4.70 -0.01
C SER A 21 40.34 5.67 -0.50
N GLY A 22 39.78 5.38 -1.68
CA GLY A 22 38.65 6.14 -2.19
C GLY A 22 37.47 5.95 -1.25
N ALA A 23 36.98 7.03 -0.67
CA ALA A 23 35.65 7.07 -0.07
C ALA A 23 34.83 8.08 -0.87
N ALA A 24 33.51 7.86 -0.93
CA ALA A 24 32.60 8.88 -1.41
C ALA A 24 32.81 10.14 -0.56
N SER A 25 32.82 11.32 -1.17
CA SER A 25 32.81 12.57 -0.39
C SER A 25 31.44 12.86 0.21
N PHE A 26 30.39 12.39 -0.45
CA PHE A 26 29.02 12.46 0.03
C PHE A 26 28.15 11.33 -0.54
N VAL A 27 27.08 11.06 0.19
CA VAL A 27 25.90 10.32 -0.29
C VAL A 27 24.70 11.18 0.04
N SER A 28 23.79 11.30 -0.92
CA SER A 28 22.59 12.10 -0.82
C SER A 28 21.39 11.25 -1.21
N HIS A 29 20.36 11.35 -0.39
CA HIS A 29 19.05 10.76 -0.59
C HIS A 29 18.01 11.62 0.11
N ASP A 30 17.01 12.04 -0.63
CA ASP A 30 15.83 12.74 -0.14
C ASP A 30 14.62 12.10 -0.83
N PRO A 31 13.78 11.33 -0.12
CA PRO A 31 12.67 10.58 -0.70
C PRO A 31 11.78 11.38 -1.65
N GLY A 32 11.58 12.67 -1.38
CA GLY A 32 10.72 13.58 -2.17
C GLY A 32 11.46 14.38 -3.24
N ALA A 33 12.80 14.37 -3.27
CA ALA A 33 13.56 15.12 -4.25
C ALA A 33 13.48 14.50 -5.65
N ALA A 34 13.46 15.34 -6.68
CA ALA A 34 13.43 14.89 -8.07
C ALA A 34 14.75 14.19 -8.47
N VAL A 35 14.64 13.15 -9.29
CA VAL A 35 15.80 12.40 -9.80
C VAL A 35 16.32 13.06 -11.08
N PHE A 36 17.63 13.34 -11.14
CA PHE A 36 18.24 13.91 -12.34
C PHE A 36 18.06 12.98 -13.55
N GLY A 37 17.54 13.55 -14.64
CA GLY A 37 17.36 12.85 -15.92
C GLY A 37 16.14 11.92 -15.99
N GLU A 38 15.30 11.88 -14.95
CA GLU A 38 14.01 11.16 -14.98
C GLU A 38 12.84 12.10 -15.35
N PRO A 39 11.70 11.55 -15.81
CA PRO A 39 10.48 12.33 -16.01
C PRO A 39 10.01 13.04 -14.73
N ALA A 40 9.27 14.13 -14.91
CA ALA A 40 8.63 14.83 -13.79
C ALA A 40 7.72 13.87 -13.00
N GLY A 41 7.83 13.91 -11.67
CA GLY A 41 7.10 13.03 -10.75
C GLY A 41 7.91 11.82 -10.25
N VAL A 42 9.07 11.51 -10.84
CA VAL A 42 9.98 10.51 -10.29
C VAL A 42 10.85 11.16 -9.20
N THR A 43 10.69 10.68 -7.97
CA THR A 43 11.44 11.13 -6.79
C THR A 43 12.46 10.09 -6.34
N MET A 44 13.35 10.44 -5.40
CA MET A 44 14.40 9.51 -4.98
C MET A 44 13.87 8.28 -4.23
N ARG A 45 12.63 8.31 -3.72
CA ARG A 45 11.85 7.10 -3.44
C ARG A 45 10.62 7.09 -4.34
N SER A 46 10.52 6.14 -5.25
CA SER A 46 9.45 6.10 -6.25
C SER A 46 8.69 4.78 -6.20
N PRO A 47 7.38 4.78 -5.93
CA PRO A 47 6.56 5.94 -5.55
C PRO A 47 6.97 6.49 -4.18
N GLU A 48 6.72 7.79 -3.94
CA GLU A 48 7.08 8.45 -2.66
C GLU A 48 6.38 7.82 -1.47
N LYS A 49 5.15 7.33 -1.69
CA LYS A 49 4.32 6.61 -0.72
C LYS A 49 3.96 5.23 -1.29
N PRO A 50 4.82 4.22 -1.06
CA PRO A 50 4.59 2.86 -1.50
C PRO A 50 3.26 2.27 -1.05
N ARG A 51 2.61 1.56 -1.96
CA ARG A 51 1.42 0.76 -1.67
C ARG A 51 1.70 -0.73 -1.90
N GLU A 52 0.80 -1.59 -1.41
CA GLU A 52 0.98 -3.03 -1.57
C GLU A 52 1.09 -3.41 -3.05
N ALA A 53 1.86 -4.45 -3.34
CA ALA A 53 2.22 -4.91 -4.70
C ALA A 53 2.99 -3.90 -5.58
N GLU A 54 2.98 -2.60 -5.28
CA GLU A 54 3.71 -1.59 -6.04
C GLU A 54 5.23 -1.72 -5.83
N ALA A 55 5.97 -1.73 -6.95
CA ALA A 55 7.43 -1.73 -6.88
C ALA A 55 7.93 -0.39 -6.32
N THR A 56 8.70 -0.46 -5.23
CA THR A 56 9.37 0.69 -4.65
C THR A 56 10.83 0.72 -5.11
N SER A 57 11.23 1.82 -5.75
CA SER A 57 12.61 2.10 -6.12
C SER A 57 13.22 3.13 -5.19
N ILE A 58 14.48 2.91 -4.79
CA ILE A 58 15.32 3.88 -4.10
C ILE A 58 16.41 4.35 -5.06
N TRP A 59 16.53 5.66 -5.20
CA TRP A 59 17.58 6.34 -5.95
C TRP A 59 18.59 6.96 -4.99
N ILE A 60 19.86 6.86 -5.37
CA ILE A 60 20.98 7.26 -4.52
C ILE A 60 21.88 8.13 -5.36
N LYS A 61 22.17 9.34 -4.86
CA LYS A 61 23.15 10.24 -5.46
C LYS A 61 24.44 10.18 -4.64
N THR A 62 25.59 10.01 -5.27
CA THR A 62 26.87 9.96 -4.57
C THR A 62 27.96 10.61 -5.41
N GLY A 63 28.98 11.18 -4.76
CA GLY A 63 30.07 11.83 -5.48
C GLY A 63 31.34 12.07 -4.66
N PRO A 64 32.45 12.42 -5.34
CA PRO A 64 32.55 12.59 -6.79
C PRO A 64 32.52 11.23 -7.51
N SER A 65 32.25 11.27 -8.81
CA SER A 65 32.00 10.09 -9.62
C SER A 65 33.07 9.01 -9.47
N PHE A 66 32.63 7.81 -9.09
CA PHE A 66 33.45 6.61 -8.87
C PHE A 66 34.64 6.79 -7.91
N SER A 67 34.55 7.71 -6.94
CA SER A 67 35.54 7.84 -5.87
C SER A 67 35.38 6.79 -4.75
N TYR A 68 34.48 5.84 -4.95
CA TYR A 68 34.06 4.76 -4.06
C TYR A 68 33.90 3.48 -4.90
N ASP A 69 33.82 2.33 -4.25
CA ASP A 69 33.74 1.03 -4.96
C ASP A 69 32.33 0.44 -4.95
N ALA A 70 31.56 0.72 -3.89
CA ALA A 70 30.26 0.12 -3.68
C ALA A 70 29.26 1.11 -3.08
N VAL A 71 27.99 0.86 -3.38
CA VAL A 71 26.81 1.49 -2.79
C VAL A 71 26.05 0.39 -2.06
N ALA A 72 25.44 0.71 -0.92
CA ALA A 72 24.61 -0.21 -0.16
C ALA A 72 23.29 0.43 0.30
N VAL A 73 22.27 -0.41 0.42
CA VAL A 73 21.03 -0.13 1.14
C VAL A 73 20.86 -1.17 2.23
N TYR A 74 20.74 -0.71 3.48
CA TYR A 74 20.42 -1.54 4.63
C TYR A 74 18.97 -1.30 4.98
N TYR A 75 18.16 -2.34 5.13
CA TYR A 75 16.74 -2.15 5.41
C TYR A 75 16.17 -3.21 6.34
N THR A 76 15.09 -2.86 7.01
CA THR A 76 14.25 -3.75 7.82
C THR A 76 12.80 -3.62 7.32
N ILE A 77 11.97 -4.61 7.64
CA ILE A 77 10.54 -4.66 7.25
C ILE A 77 9.60 -4.70 8.46
N ASP A 78 10.16 -4.68 9.66
CA ASP A 78 9.46 -4.75 10.94
C ASP A 78 9.46 -3.40 11.70
N GLY A 79 9.93 -2.33 11.04
CA GLY A 79 10.06 -1.00 11.60
C GLY A 79 11.27 -0.80 12.53
N THR A 80 12.09 -1.82 12.77
CA THR A 80 13.28 -1.69 13.62
C THR A 80 14.38 -0.87 12.93
N PRO A 81 15.23 -0.13 13.66
CA PRO A 81 16.32 0.61 13.03
C PRO A 81 17.30 -0.32 12.30
N PRO A 82 17.52 -0.13 10.99
CA PRO A 82 18.56 -0.85 10.26
C PRO A 82 19.94 -0.45 10.80
N SER A 83 20.87 -1.40 10.80
CA SER A 83 22.28 -1.10 11.04
C SER A 83 23.17 -1.99 10.19
N GLY A 84 24.34 -1.50 9.80
CA GLY A 84 25.27 -2.28 9.00
C GLY A 84 26.53 -1.50 8.66
N PHE A 85 27.48 -2.20 8.07
CA PHE A 85 28.74 -1.62 7.65
C PHE A 85 29.32 -2.36 6.43
N GLN A 86 29.75 -1.60 5.42
CA GLN A 86 30.40 -2.05 4.20
C GLN A 86 29.74 -3.27 3.55
N GLY A 87 28.42 -3.21 3.36
CA GLY A 87 27.61 -4.24 2.73
C GLY A 87 27.26 -5.42 3.64
N SER A 88 27.59 -5.35 4.93
CA SER A 88 27.28 -6.40 5.92
C SER A 88 26.20 -5.93 6.92
N PRO A 89 25.19 -6.76 7.23
CA PRO A 89 24.18 -6.40 8.21
C PRO A 89 24.78 -6.32 9.61
N GLY A 90 24.34 -5.34 10.40
CA GLY A 90 24.80 -5.06 11.75
C GLY A 90 23.91 -5.69 12.83
N ASN A 91 22.73 -6.18 12.46
CA ASN A 91 21.81 -6.87 13.35
C ASN A 91 20.98 -7.94 12.59
N PRO A 92 20.27 -8.86 13.30
CA PRO A 92 19.53 -9.95 12.65
C PRO A 92 18.30 -9.54 11.82
N SER A 93 17.71 -8.36 12.08
CA SER A 93 16.56 -7.87 11.30
C SER A 93 16.98 -7.11 10.05
N THR A 94 18.25 -6.69 9.94
CA THR A 94 18.75 -5.93 8.80
C THR A 94 19.07 -6.84 7.62
N MET A 95 18.47 -6.51 6.48
CA MET A 95 18.80 -7.03 5.16
C MET A 95 19.64 -6.00 4.40
N VAL A 96 20.45 -6.47 3.44
CA VAL A 96 21.38 -5.60 2.69
C VAL A 96 21.29 -5.85 1.19
N LEU A 97 21.22 -4.77 0.43
CA LEU A 97 21.38 -4.73 -1.01
C LEU A 97 22.66 -3.99 -1.35
N THR A 98 23.46 -4.49 -2.30
CA THR A 98 24.71 -3.82 -2.69
C THR A 98 24.90 -3.75 -4.20
N SER A 99 25.64 -2.75 -4.68
CA SER A 99 26.06 -2.68 -6.08
C SER A 99 27.06 -3.79 -6.43
N ALA A 100 27.91 -4.19 -5.47
CA ALA A 100 28.87 -5.28 -5.64
C ALA A 100 28.20 -6.64 -5.89
N ALA A 101 27.01 -6.87 -5.32
CA ALA A 101 26.18 -8.05 -5.58
C ALA A 101 25.26 -7.88 -6.81
N GLY A 102 25.36 -6.77 -7.54
CA GLY A 102 24.51 -6.48 -8.71
C GLY A 102 23.05 -6.18 -8.37
N GLN A 103 22.73 -5.85 -7.13
CA GLN A 103 21.36 -5.51 -6.71
C GLN A 103 21.07 -4.02 -6.88
N ILE A 104 22.10 -3.18 -6.71
CA ILE A 104 22.02 -1.73 -6.96
C ILE A 104 22.70 -1.43 -8.30
N GLN A 105 21.98 -0.77 -9.20
CA GLN A 105 22.40 -0.51 -10.57
C GLN A 105 22.86 0.93 -10.74
N PHE A 106 24.01 1.12 -11.38
CA PHE A 106 24.42 2.43 -11.85
C PHE A 106 23.50 2.85 -13.00
N VAL A 107 23.04 4.11 -12.98
CA VAL A 107 22.15 4.63 -14.01
C VAL A 107 22.87 5.64 -14.88
N ARG A 108 23.45 6.69 -14.29
CA ARG A 108 24.11 7.77 -15.04
C ARG A 108 24.94 8.69 -14.16
N ASN A 109 25.72 9.53 -14.83
CA ASN A 109 26.40 10.66 -14.21
C ASN A 109 25.58 11.95 -14.38
N GLU A 110 25.55 12.78 -13.34
CA GLU A 110 25.07 14.16 -13.35
C GLU A 110 26.29 15.10 -13.38
N PRO A 111 26.41 16.00 -14.38
CA PRO A 111 27.48 16.99 -14.40
C PRO A 111 27.37 17.99 -13.24
N GLY A 112 28.38 18.06 -12.38
CA GLY A 112 28.44 18.98 -11.24
C GLY A 112 29.59 19.99 -11.34
N GLN A 113 29.55 21.05 -10.52
CA GLN A 113 30.60 22.08 -10.50
C GLN A 113 31.95 21.57 -9.98
N ASN A 114 31.95 20.52 -9.16
CA ASN A 114 33.14 19.97 -8.51
C ASN A 114 33.49 18.55 -8.99
N GLY A 115 33.09 18.22 -10.23
CA GLY A 115 33.11 16.87 -10.77
C GLY A 115 31.72 16.35 -11.02
N ASN A 116 31.62 15.19 -11.67
CA ASN A 116 30.34 14.54 -11.89
C ASN A 116 29.89 13.83 -10.61
N ASP A 117 28.58 13.73 -10.42
CA ASP A 117 27.94 12.90 -9.39
C ASP A 117 27.34 11.65 -10.06
N ASP A 118 27.22 10.56 -9.33
CA ASP A 118 26.66 9.30 -9.82
C ASP A 118 25.27 9.06 -9.26
N TRP A 119 24.37 8.62 -10.13
CA TRP A 119 23.03 8.18 -9.79
C TRP A 119 22.92 6.67 -9.88
N TRP A 120 22.46 6.07 -8.78
CA TRP A 120 22.20 4.64 -8.65
C TRP A 120 20.73 4.40 -8.36
N ARG A 121 20.23 3.22 -8.72
CA ARG A 121 18.86 2.78 -8.47
C ARG A 121 18.84 1.36 -7.95
N VAL A 122 17.96 1.10 -6.99
CA VAL A 122 17.62 -0.25 -6.54
C VAL A 122 16.11 -0.39 -6.44
N ASP A 123 15.60 -1.54 -6.84
CA ASP A 123 14.21 -1.93 -6.60
C ASP A 123 14.16 -2.78 -5.33
N LEU A 124 13.36 -2.38 -4.35
CA LEU A 124 13.23 -3.11 -3.10
C LEU A 124 12.50 -4.45 -3.33
N PRO A 125 12.86 -5.52 -2.59
CA PRO A 125 12.30 -6.86 -2.82
C PRO A 125 10.80 -6.93 -2.50
N VAL A 126 10.14 -8.00 -2.96
CA VAL A 126 8.66 -8.11 -2.94
C VAL A 126 8.07 -8.12 -1.52
N ASP A 127 8.81 -8.61 -0.54
CA ASP A 127 8.42 -8.64 0.88
C ASP A 127 8.23 -7.24 1.48
N THR A 128 8.94 -6.23 0.95
CA THR A 128 8.78 -4.81 1.33
C THR A 128 7.47 -4.18 0.86
N ARG A 129 6.61 -4.94 0.18
CA ARG A 129 5.37 -4.46 -0.47
C ARG A 129 4.12 -5.12 0.10
N THR A 130 4.22 -5.71 1.28
CA THR A 130 3.04 -6.26 1.98
C THR A 130 2.37 -5.13 2.77
N PHE A 131 1.04 -5.06 2.78
CA PHE A 131 0.31 -4.07 3.59
C PHE A 131 0.77 -4.07 5.07
N ASP A 132 0.83 -2.87 5.67
CA ASP A 132 1.29 -2.61 7.05
C ASP A 132 2.74 -3.05 7.32
N THR A 133 3.54 -3.27 6.26
CA THR A 133 4.98 -3.44 6.39
C THR A 133 5.63 -2.10 6.68
N SER A 134 6.32 -1.99 7.83
CA SER A 134 7.08 -0.79 8.19
C SER A 134 8.52 -0.94 7.75
N VAL A 135 8.89 -0.23 6.69
CA VAL A 135 10.23 -0.28 6.11
C VAL A 135 11.06 0.86 6.67
N ARG A 136 12.21 0.52 7.26
CA ARG A 136 13.26 1.48 7.63
C ARG A 136 14.52 1.17 6.85
N TYR A 137 15.22 2.18 6.36
CA TYR A 137 16.44 1.97 5.56
C TYR A 137 17.52 3.04 5.73
N LEU A 138 18.77 2.62 5.51
CA LEU A 138 19.95 3.46 5.34
C LEU A 138 20.45 3.33 3.90
N VAL A 139 21.09 4.38 3.40
CA VAL A 139 21.73 4.44 2.08
C VAL A 139 23.15 4.93 2.23
N SER A 140 24.12 4.24 1.63
CA SER A 140 25.54 4.53 1.82
C SER A 140 26.40 4.22 0.60
N ALA A 141 27.64 4.71 0.63
CA ALA A 141 28.70 4.36 -0.31
C ALA A 141 30.04 4.22 0.43
N TYR A 142 30.88 3.29 -0.03
CA TYR A 142 32.18 2.99 0.57
C TYR A 142 33.17 2.48 -0.47
N GLY A 143 34.46 2.56 -0.13
CA GLY A 143 35.55 1.96 -0.90
C GLY A 143 36.53 1.18 -0.02
N PRO A 144 37.58 0.58 -0.60
CA PRO A 144 38.45 -0.37 0.09
C PRO A 144 39.24 0.34 1.18
N GLY A 145 39.01 -0.07 2.42
CA GLY A 145 39.69 0.53 3.58
C GLY A 145 39.32 2.01 3.83
N GLY A 146 38.30 2.54 3.17
CA GLY A 146 37.74 3.87 3.40
C GLY A 146 36.63 3.86 4.45
N ALA A 147 36.29 5.03 4.99
CA ALA A 147 35.08 5.19 5.78
C ALA A 147 33.85 5.00 4.88
N GLU A 148 32.82 4.36 5.41
CA GLU A 148 31.51 4.35 4.77
C GLU A 148 30.79 5.67 5.06
N VAL A 149 30.24 6.26 4.01
CA VAL A 149 29.50 7.51 4.08
C VAL A 149 28.03 7.18 3.90
N PHE A 150 27.22 7.59 4.89
CA PHE A 150 25.77 7.43 4.87
C PHE A 150 25.12 8.73 4.42
N ALA A 151 23.98 8.64 3.73
CA ALA A 151 23.13 9.81 3.56
C ALA A 151 22.50 10.16 4.91
N THR A 152 22.31 11.46 5.13
CA THR A 152 21.61 11.99 6.30
C THR A 152 20.27 12.55 5.85
N ASP A 153 19.22 12.23 6.58
CA ASP A 153 17.90 12.82 6.40
C ASP A 153 17.96 14.30 6.77
N ALA A 154 17.62 15.14 5.79
CA ALA A 154 17.63 16.59 5.95
C ALA A 154 16.56 17.09 6.94
N SER A 155 15.49 16.31 7.20
CA SER A 155 14.43 16.74 8.12
C SER A 155 14.81 16.54 9.59
N ASP A 156 15.45 15.42 9.92
CA ASP A 156 15.62 14.96 11.30
C ASP A 156 17.09 14.83 11.73
N GLY A 157 18.03 14.93 10.79
CA GLY A 157 19.47 14.78 11.07
C GLY A 157 19.90 13.36 11.44
N ASP A 158 19.00 12.38 11.35
CA ASP A 158 19.29 10.95 11.44
C ASP A 158 19.68 10.40 10.06
N ASN A 159 20.38 9.27 10.02
CA ASN A 159 20.72 8.60 8.76
C ASN A 159 19.64 7.60 8.31
N THR A 160 18.52 7.53 9.03
CA THR A 160 17.45 6.55 8.83
C THR A 160 16.27 7.16 8.12
N PHE A 161 15.90 6.56 6.98
CA PHE A 161 14.68 6.87 6.25
C PHE A 161 13.63 5.80 6.51
N GLY A 162 12.37 6.09 6.26
CA GLY A 162 11.32 5.10 6.41
C GLY A 162 10.04 5.39 5.65
N TYR A 163 9.24 4.35 5.46
CA TYR A 163 7.86 4.43 5.01
C TYR A 163 7.09 3.21 5.54
N ASP A 164 5.78 3.36 5.65
CA ASP A 164 4.88 2.22 5.81
C ASP A 164 4.27 1.91 4.44
N THR A 165 4.14 0.62 4.13
CA THR A 165 3.46 0.17 2.92
C THR A 165 1.97 0.32 3.12
N LEU A 166 1.38 1.23 2.35
CA LEU A 166 -0.04 1.53 2.41
C LEU A 166 -0.85 0.50 1.61
N LEU A 167 -2.16 0.48 1.77
CA LEU A 167 -2.99 -0.39 0.94
C LEU A 167 -3.01 0.10 -0.51
N ALA A 168 -3.15 -0.79 -1.50
CA ALA A 168 -3.23 -0.43 -2.91
C ALA A 168 -4.41 0.51 -3.17
N TRP A 169 -4.24 1.45 -4.11
CA TRP A 169 -5.31 2.32 -4.59
C TRP A 169 -5.39 2.29 -6.12
N PRO A 170 -6.59 2.29 -6.71
CA PRO A 170 -7.90 2.07 -6.05
C PRO A 170 -8.03 0.64 -5.47
N GLY A 171 -8.79 0.54 -4.36
CA GLY A 171 -8.58 -0.35 -3.20
C GLY A 171 -8.22 -1.83 -3.41
N ALA A 172 -7.68 -2.43 -2.34
CA ALA A 172 -7.67 -3.86 -2.09
C ALA A 172 -8.52 -4.17 -0.85
N GLY A 173 -9.17 -5.33 -0.81
CA GLY A 173 -9.80 -5.84 0.41
C GLY A 173 -8.88 -6.88 1.03
N SER A 174 -8.70 -6.85 2.34
CA SER A 174 -7.97 -7.93 3.03
C SER A 174 -8.94 -8.99 3.53
N GLY A 175 -8.65 -10.26 3.24
CA GLY A 175 -9.40 -11.38 3.80
C GLY A 175 -9.27 -11.40 5.33
N ASN A 176 -10.38 -11.52 6.05
CA ASN A 176 -10.39 -11.63 7.51
C ASN A 176 -11.07 -12.95 7.93
N ALA A 177 -10.27 -13.88 8.44
CA ALA A 177 -10.73 -15.19 8.92
C ALA A 177 -11.52 -15.12 10.25
N ASN A 178 -11.42 -13.99 10.97
CA ASN A 178 -12.01 -13.80 12.30
C ASN A 178 -12.95 -12.58 12.29
N PRO A 179 -14.23 -12.76 11.90
CA PRO A 179 -15.22 -11.66 11.87
C PRO A 179 -15.54 -11.05 13.26
N GLY A 180 -14.99 -11.61 14.34
CA GLY A 180 -15.13 -11.09 15.71
C GLY A 180 -13.95 -10.24 16.21
N GLU A 181 -12.87 -10.08 15.44
CA GLU A 181 -11.63 -9.40 15.87
C GLU A 181 -11.49 -7.95 15.36
N GLY A 182 -12.47 -7.43 14.59
CA GLY A 182 -12.50 -6.06 14.08
C GLY A 182 -12.86 -5.96 12.59
N TYR A 183 -12.90 -4.74 12.08
CA TYR A 183 -13.17 -4.41 10.68
C TYR A 183 -12.15 -5.10 9.75
N PRO A 184 -12.54 -5.83 8.69
CA PRO A 184 -11.62 -6.20 7.62
C PRO A 184 -11.08 -4.92 6.96
N PRO A 185 -9.75 -4.73 6.83
CA PRO A 185 -9.22 -3.60 6.06
C PRO A 185 -9.85 -3.51 4.66
N LEU A 186 -10.51 -2.38 4.39
CA LEU A 186 -11.25 -2.08 3.18
C LEU A 186 -10.87 -0.69 2.64
N HIS A 187 -10.65 -0.60 1.34
CA HIS A 187 -10.56 0.67 0.63
C HIS A 187 -11.56 0.70 -0.52
N PHE A 188 -12.41 1.72 -0.54
CA PHE A 188 -13.45 1.86 -1.56
C PHE A 188 -12.92 2.31 -2.90
N TRP A 189 -13.52 1.77 -3.96
CA TRP A 189 -13.54 2.40 -5.27
C TRP A 189 -14.53 3.57 -5.24
N LYS A 190 -14.02 4.80 -5.37
CA LYS A 190 -14.81 6.02 -5.16
C LYS A 190 -15.77 6.29 -6.33
N GLU A 191 -16.96 6.79 -5.98
CA GLU A 191 -17.96 7.42 -6.85
C GLU A 191 -18.42 6.59 -8.06
N GLU A 192 -18.52 5.27 -7.90
CA GLU A 192 -18.96 4.43 -9.02
C GLU A 192 -20.47 4.51 -9.24
N ALA A 193 -21.26 4.34 -8.17
CA ALA A 193 -22.71 4.41 -8.28
C ALA A 193 -23.41 5.05 -7.07
N VAL A 194 -24.53 5.71 -7.35
CA VAL A 194 -25.35 6.41 -6.36
C VAL A 194 -26.81 6.02 -6.52
N ALA A 195 -27.43 5.51 -5.45
CA ALA A 195 -28.87 5.28 -5.37
C ALA A 195 -29.54 6.34 -4.50
N GLY A 196 -30.78 6.74 -4.82
CA GLY A 196 -31.46 7.77 -4.04
C GLY A 196 -32.94 7.99 -4.37
N ASN A 197 -33.70 8.49 -3.39
CA ASN A 197 -35.15 8.70 -3.50
C ASN A 197 -35.61 10.14 -3.23
N GLY A 198 -34.67 11.08 -3.08
CA GLY A 198 -34.93 12.48 -2.73
C GLY A 198 -34.99 12.77 -1.22
N TYR A 199 -34.93 11.73 -0.38
CA TYR A 199 -34.79 11.82 1.08
C TYR A 199 -33.47 11.20 1.58
N ILE A 200 -32.95 10.21 0.85
CA ILE A 200 -31.65 9.57 1.08
C ILE A 200 -30.88 9.48 -0.25
N ASN A 201 -29.56 9.59 -0.18
CA ASN A 201 -28.63 9.09 -1.19
C ASN A 201 -27.66 8.09 -0.53
N THR A 202 -27.35 7.01 -1.24
CA THR A 202 -26.40 5.97 -0.85
C THR A 202 -25.33 5.81 -1.91
N MET A 203 -24.07 5.68 -1.50
CA MET A 203 -22.93 5.57 -2.42
C MET A 203 -22.31 4.18 -2.35
N LEU A 204 -22.11 3.56 -3.52
CA LEU A 204 -21.59 2.21 -3.68
C LEU A 204 -20.23 2.23 -4.38
N ASP A 205 -19.34 1.34 -3.96
CA ASP A 205 -18.10 1.03 -4.67
C ASP A 205 -18.32 -0.04 -5.76
N GLN A 206 -17.26 -0.39 -6.49
CA GLN A 206 -17.28 -1.40 -7.56
C GLN A 206 -17.77 -2.77 -7.15
N ASN A 207 -17.54 -3.12 -5.89
CA ASN A 207 -17.92 -4.40 -5.32
C ASN A 207 -19.34 -4.37 -4.75
N GLY A 208 -20.05 -3.25 -4.88
CA GLY A 208 -21.38 -3.02 -4.31
C GLY A 208 -21.34 -2.74 -2.81
N SER A 209 -20.18 -2.49 -2.22
CA SER A 209 -20.04 -2.09 -0.82
C SER A 209 -20.55 -0.65 -0.66
N LEU A 210 -21.39 -0.44 0.35
CA LEU A 210 -21.90 0.87 0.72
C LEU A 210 -20.82 1.58 1.53
N TYR A 211 -20.44 2.78 1.11
CA TYR A 211 -19.39 3.55 1.78
C TYR A 211 -19.85 4.91 2.27
N ASP A 212 -21.04 5.38 1.91
CA ASP A 212 -21.62 6.57 2.52
C ASP A 212 -23.13 6.67 2.34
N ILE A 213 -23.76 7.47 3.21
CA ILE A 213 -25.20 7.73 3.24
C ILE A 213 -25.45 9.22 3.53
N TYR A 214 -26.40 9.85 2.85
CA TYR A 214 -26.70 11.28 2.99
C TYR A 214 -28.18 11.56 3.28
N TYR A 215 -28.43 12.50 4.20
CA TYR A 215 -29.77 13.01 4.56
C TYR A 215 -29.78 14.54 4.72
N PRO A 216 -30.87 15.25 4.34
CA PRO A 216 -31.75 15.00 3.21
C PRO A 216 -31.10 15.52 1.92
N SER A 217 -31.20 14.81 0.79
CA SER A 217 -30.63 15.35 -0.45
C SER A 217 -31.50 15.11 -1.68
N ALA A 218 -31.67 16.18 -2.46
CA ALA A 218 -32.19 16.19 -3.82
C ALA A 218 -31.15 16.92 -4.68
N GLY A 219 -30.34 16.18 -5.43
CA GLY A 219 -29.35 16.74 -6.35
C GLY A 219 -28.02 16.00 -6.32
N ALA A 220 -27.36 15.95 -7.49
CA ALA A 220 -25.99 15.46 -7.60
C ALA A 220 -25.07 16.37 -6.78
N VAL A 221 -24.27 15.79 -5.89
CA VAL A 221 -23.20 16.51 -5.21
C VAL A 221 -21.88 15.99 -5.77
N ASN A 222 -21.48 16.58 -6.88
CA ASN A 222 -20.08 16.55 -7.27
C ASN A 222 -19.30 17.28 -6.17
N GLY A 223 -18.42 16.58 -5.46
CA GLY A 223 -17.45 17.20 -4.56
C GLY A 223 -17.69 17.06 -3.05
N VAL A 224 -18.22 15.93 -2.58
CA VAL A 224 -18.00 15.54 -1.17
C VAL A 224 -16.92 14.47 -1.11
N SER A 225 -15.86 14.86 -0.42
CA SER A 225 -14.63 14.12 -0.22
C SER A 225 -14.82 13.12 0.92
N THR A 226 -14.55 11.83 0.71
CA THR A 226 -14.26 10.95 1.85
C THR A 226 -13.00 11.51 2.51
N LYS A 227 -12.87 11.49 3.84
CA LYS A 227 -11.61 11.96 4.47
C LYS A 227 -10.39 11.14 3.99
N ASN A 228 -10.63 9.98 3.37
CA ASN A 228 -9.65 9.19 2.60
C ASN A 228 -9.22 9.81 1.25
N GLU A 229 -9.74 10.96 0.83
CA GLU A 229 -9.19 11.76 -0.30
C GLU A 229 -7.84 12.42 0.04
N GLY A 230 -7.33 12.24 1.26
CA GLY A 230 -5.95 12.56 1.58
C GLY A 230 -5.71 14.04 1.85
N TYR A 231 -6.18 14.56 2.98
CA TYR A 231 -5.63 15.79 3.58
C TYR A 231 -5.76 15.80 5.11
N PHE A 232 -5.05 14.90 5.80
CA PHE A 232 -4.38 15.30 7.05
C PHE A 232 -3.24 14.32 7.32
N ASP A 233 -2.03 14.75 6.99
CA ASP A 233 -0.74 14.28 7.49
C ASP A 233 -0.69 12.90 8.18
N GLY A 234 -0.25 11.88 7.42
CA GLY A 234 0.74 10.90 7.89
C GLY A 234 0.33 9.84 8.91
N PHE A 235 0.75 8.60 8.61
CA PHE A 235 0.75 7.40 9.46
C PHE A 235 -0.56 6.61 9.57
N ARG A 236 -0.61 5.56 8.71
CA ARG A 236 -1.50 4.40 8.69
C ARG A 236 -2.94 4.68 8.29
N ASP A 237 -3.43 3.89 7.35
CA ASP A 237 -4.82 3.83 6.88
C ASP A 237 -5.73 3.22 7.98
N GLN A 238 -5.69 3.78 9.19
CA GLN A 238 -6.51 3.43 10.33
C GLN A 238 -7.17 4.70 10.87
N PHE A 239 -8.44 4.61 11.29
CA PHE A 239 -9.05 5.68 12.06
C PHE A 239 -8.26 5.89 13.36
N PRO A 240 -7.66 7.08 13.62
CA PRO A 240 -6.93 7.32 14.86
C PRO A 240 -7.90 7.37 16.04
N ALA A 241 -7.59 6.65 17.12
CA ALA A 241 -8.34 6.79 18.37
C ALA A 241 -8.24 8.23 18.90
N GLY A 242 -9.38 8.81 19.32
CA GLY A 242 -9.40 10.10 20.03
C GLY A 242 -9.48 11.37 19.16
N LEU A 243 -9.90 11.27 17.90
CA LEU A 243 -10.16 12.47 17.07
C LEU A 243 -11.17 13.42 17.74
N GLN A 244 -10.85 14.72 17.71
CA GLN A 244 -11.76 15.77 18.21
C GLN A 244 -13.08 15.73 17.43
N PRO A 245 -14.24 16.01 18.07
CA PRO A 245 -15.56 15.86 17.44
C PRO A 245 -15.80 16.64 16.13
N GLY A 246 -14.99 17.66 15.80
CA GLY A 246 -15.07 18.42 14.54
C GLY A 246 -14.14 17.94 13.43
N GLN A 247 -13.34 16.88 13.67
CA GLN A 247 -12.27 16.41 12.78
C GLN A 247 -12.49 14.97 12.28
N ARG A 248 -13.62 14.37 12.64
CA ARG A 248 -14.09 13.08 12.10
C ARG A 248 -14.82 13.38 10.79
N GLY A 249 -14.51 12.67 9.71
CA GLY A 249 -15.09 12.94 8.39
C GLY A 249 -16.62 12.92 8.44
N GLN A 250 -17.28 13.71 7.59
CA GLN A 250 -18.74 13.86 7.52
C GLN A 250 -19.44 12.65 6.85
N MET A 251 -18.89 11.44 6.99
CA MET A 251 -19.52 10.22 6.48
C MET A 251 -20.50 9.72 7.53
N HIS A 252 -21.69 9.26 7.10
CA HIS A 252 -22.68 8.69 8.04
C HIS A 252 -22.55 7.16 8.15
N LEU A 253 -21.64 6.57 7.37
CA LEU A 253 -21.31 5.16 7.32
C LEU A 253 -19.81 5.06 7.02
N ASN A 254 -19.08 4.24 7.77
CA ASN A 254 -17.69 3.92 7.43
C ASN A 254 -17.67 2.85 6.34
N GLU A 255 -18.43 1.78 6.52
CA GLU A 255 -18.53 0.67 5.56
C GLU A 255 -19.80 -0.16 5.78
N ALA A 256 -20.38 -0.71 4.72
CA ALA A 256 -21.29 -1.84 4.83
C ALA A 256 -21.26 -2.75 3.59
N PHE A 257 -21.17 -4.05 3.82
CA PHE A 257 -20.97 -5.03 2.76
C PHE A 257 -21.46 -6.42 3.18
N ILE A 258 -21.53 -7.30 2.18
CA ILE A 258 -22.03 -8.67 2.35
C ILE A 258 -20.84 -9.64 2.44
N GLY A 259 -20.96 -10.62 3.33
CA GLY A 259 -20.09 -11.78 3.41
C GLY A 259 -20.84 -13.04 3.04
N ILE A 260 -20.22 -13.89 2.21
CA ILE A 260 -20.75 -15.19 1.83
C ILE A 260 -19.85 -16.26 2.42
N ARG A 261 -20.43 -17.16 3.21
CA ARG A 261 -19.70 -18.25 3.85
C ARG A 261 -20.29 -19.59 3.40
N PRO A 262 -19.71 -20.22 2.37
CA PRO A 262 -19.92 -21.63 2.10
C PRO A 262 -19.48 -22.43 3.34
N THR A 263 -20.37 -23.25 3.89
CA THR A 263 -20.09 -24.05 5.08
C THR A 263 -20.17 -25.53 4.79
N ASP A 264 -19.27 -26.31 5.38
CA ASP A 264 -19.38 -27.76 5.41
C ASP A 264 -20.60 -28.14 6.27
N PRO A 265 -21.62 -28.81 5.71
CA PRO A 265 -22.83 -29.16 6.44
C PRO A 265 -22.58 -30.17 7.58
N ALA A 266 -21.44 -30.88 7.58
CA ALA A 266 -21.09 -31.84 8.61
C ALA A 266 -20.42 -31.19 9.83
N THR A 267 -19.65 -30.12 9.62
CA THR A 267 -18.87 -29.47 10.70
C THR A 267 -19.37 -28.07 11.05
N GLY A 268 -20.14 -27.42 10.17
CA GLY A 268 -20.52 -26.02 10.28
C GLY A 268 -19.34 -25.04 10.07
N GLU A 269 -18.16 -25.55 9.72
CA GLU A 269 -16.97 -24.76 9.46
C GLU A 269 -16.99 -24.20 8.03
N GLY A 270 -16.35 -23.06 7.83
CA GLY A 270 -16.28 -22.40 6.52
C GLY A 270 -15.56 -21.06 6.61
N THR A 271 -15.15 -20.53 5.48
CA THR A 271 -14.49 -19.22 5.35
C THR A 271 -15.50 -18.18 4.87
N THR A 272 -15.56 -17.03 5.53
CA THR A 272 -16.39 -15.91 5.06
C THR A 272 -15.61 -15.13 4.01
N TYR A 273 -16.14 -15.11 2.79
CA TYR A 273 -15.64 -14.32 1.68
C TYR A 273 -16.43 -13.00 1.64
N TRP A 274 -15.75 -11.89 1.87
CA TRP A 274 -16.36 -10.57 1.88
C TRP A 274 -16.34 -9.96 0.48
N LEU A 275 -17.45 -9.33 0.07
CA LEU A 275 -17.59 -8.60 -1.20
C LEU A 275 -16.87 -7.24 -1.16
N THR A 276 -15.69 -7.22 -0.57
CA THR A 276 -14.81 -6.06 -0.40
C THR A 276 -13.50 -6.20 -1.18
N ASN A 277 -13.29 -7.34 -1.85
CA ASN A 277 -11.98 -7.73 -2.36
C ASN A 277 -11.90 -7.74 -3.90
N PRO A 278 -11.32 -6.70 -4.53
CA PRO A 278 -11.15 -6.64 -5.98
C PRO A 278 -9.92 -7.42 -6.49
N THR A 279 -9.01 -7.87 -5.62
CA THR A 279 -7.76 -8.57 -6.01
C THR A 279 -7.59 -9.96 -5.39
N GLY A 280 -8.33 -10.30 -4.35
CA GLY A 280 -8.46 -11.68 -3.90
C GLY A 280 -9.11 -12.47 -5.01
N GLY A 281 -8.44 -13.53 -5.44
CA GLY A 281 -8.99 -14.50 -6.39
C GLY A 281 -10.26 -15.21 -5.88
N ASP A 282 -10.85 -14.73 -4.79
CA ASP A 282 -12.12 -15.16 -4.24
C ASP A 282 -13.26 -14.83 -5.17
N TYR A 283 -13.31 -13.62 -5.75
CA TYR A 283 -14.38 -13.22 -6.66
C TYR A 283 -13.84 -12.88 -8.05
N THR A 284 -14.57 -13.26 -9.09
CA THR A 284 -14.26 -12.96 -10.49
C THR A 284 -15.49 -12.48 -11.24
N GLY A 285 -15.29 -11.95 -12.45
CA GLY A 285 -16.41 -11.53 -13.31
C GLY A 285 -17.15 -10.29 -12.78
N HIS A 286 -16.45 -9.43 -12.03
CA HIS A 286 -17.02 -8.22 -11.45
C HIS A 286 -17.58 -7.30 -12.54
N SER A 287 -18.83 -6.86 -12.36
CA SER A 287 -19.44 -5.83 -13.18
C SER A 287 -20.47 -5.03 -12.37
N GLN A 288 -20.59 -3.75 -12.69
CA GLN A 288 -21.60 -2.87 -12.09
C GLN A 288 -22.26 -2.03 -13.17
N TYR A 289 -23.59 -1.91 -13.12
CA TYR A 289 -24.37 -1.15 -14.10
C TYR A 289 -25.71 -0.68 -13.51
N TRP A 290 -26.31 0.34 -14.12
CA TRP A 290 -27.69 0.73 -13.87
C TRP A 290 -28.64 -0.16 -14.67
N ASP A 291 -29.72 -0.63 -14.05
CA ASP A 291 -30.77 -1.39 -14.73
C ASP A 291 -31.58 -0.45 -15.65
N GLY A 292 -31.12 -0.31 -16.89
CA GLY A 292 -31.68 0.62 -17.86
C GLY A 292 -31.64 2.07 -17.39
N ASP A 293 -32.72 2.82 -17.64
CA ASP A 293 -32.86 4.22 -17.24
C ASP A 293 -33.46 4.37 -15.82
N THR A 294 -33.11 3.47 -14.90
CA THR A 294 -33.62 3.47 -13.52
C THR A 294 -32.56 3.90 -12.50
N ASN A 295 -33.00 4.22 -11.28
CA ASN A 295 -32.10 4.42 -10.14
C ASN A 295 -31.87 3.12 -9.35
N VAL A 296 -31.68 2.02 -10.09
CA VAL A 296 -31.40 0.69 -9.55
C VAL A 296 -30.04 0.27 -10.06
N ILE A 297 -29.14 -0.04 -9.13
CA ILE A 297 -27.77 -0.43 -9.43
C ILE A 297 -27.68 -1.95 -9.26
N VAL A 298 -27.07 -2.61 -10.24
CA VAL A 298 -26.80 -4.04 -10.21
C VAL A 298 -25.29 -4.23 -10.16
N THR A 299 -24.82 -4.98 -9.17
CA THR A 299 -23.41 -5.43 -9.07
C THR A 299 -23.38 -6.94 -9.13
N GLU A 300 -22.59 -7.49 -10.04
CA GLU A 300 -22.44 -8.92 -10.27
C GLU A 300 -21.02 -9.36 -10.03
N SER A 301 -20.86 -10.53 -9.41
CA SER A 301 -19.59 -11.21 -9.24
C SER A 301 -19.80 -12.72 -9.08
N THR A 302 -18.74 -13.52 -9.18
CA THR A 302 -18.80 -14.96 -8.94
C THR A 302 -17.72 -15.36 -7.94
N LEU A 303 -18.14 -15.94 -6.81
CA LEU A 303 -17.26 -16.53 -5.81
C LEU A 303 -16.66 -17.83 -6.38
N VAL A 304 -15.34 -17.83 -6.56
CA VAL A 304 -14.52 -18.94 -7.10
C VAL A 304 -13.48 -19.47 -6.11
N ALA A 305 -13.23 -18.79 -4.99
CA ALA A 305 -12.32 -19.29 -3.95
C ALA A 305 -12.71 -20.70 -3.47
N ASP A 306 -11.71 -21.50 -3.10
CA ASP A 306 -11.86 -22.88 -2.64
C ASP A 306 -12.71 -23.77 -3.59
N GLY A 307 -12.71 -23.46 -4.88
CA GLY A 307 -13.46 -24.22 -5.89
C GLY A 307 -14.98 -24.01 -5.85
N ASN A 308 -15.44 -22.96 -5.15
CA ASN A 308 -16.83 -22.55 -5.21
C ASN A 308 -17.21 -22.06 -6.62
N ASN A 309 -18.50 -22.04 -6.90
CA ASN A 309 -19.04 -21.45 -8.13
C ASN A 309 -20.40 -20.82 -7.81
N LEU A 310 -20.37 -19.76 -7.00
CA LEU A 310 -21.57 -19.06 -6.56
C LEU A 310 -21.63 -17.71 -7.26
N HIS A 311 -22.59 -17.54 -8.17
CA HIS A 311 -22.84 -16.26 -8.80
C HIS A 311 -23.68 -15.38 -7.87
N VAL A 312 -23.25 -14.13 -7.71
CA VAL A 312 -23.81 -13.18 -6.76
C VAL A 312 -24.28 -11.96 -7.52
N THR A 313 -25.56 -11.63 -7.37
CA THR A 313 -26.15 -10.40 -7.87
C THR A 313 -26.61 -9.55 -6.70
N GLN A 314 -26.05 -8.36 -6.57
CA GLN A 314 -26.50 -7.33 -5.66
C GLN A 314 -27.34 -6.32 -6.43
N THR A 315 -28.53 -6.00 -5.92
CA THR A 315 -29.41 -4.96 -6.47
C THR A 315 -29.67 -3.91 -5.42
N ASP A 316 -29.21 -2.70 -5.67
CA ASP A 316 -29.21 -1.58 -4.74
C ASP A 316 -30.08 -0.44 -5.26
N PHE A 317 -31.04 0.00 -4.45
CA PHE A 317 -31.93 1.11 -4.80
C PHE A 317 -32.58 1.75 -3.58
N ALA A 318 -32.96 3.01 -3.71
CA ALA A 318 -33.81 3.71 -2.74
C ALA A 318 -35.19 3.95 -3.38
N PRO A 319 -36.27 3.33 -2.86
CA PRO A 319 -37.59 3.45 -3.48
C PRO A 319 -38.15 4.86 -3.33
N ARG A 320 -38.72 5.38 -4.43
CA ARG A 320 -39.42 6.67 -4.49
C ARG A 320 -40.91 6.47 -4.70
N SER A 321 -41.72 7.38 -4.13
CA SER A 321 -43.18 7.42 -4.33
C SER A 321 -43.92 6.16 -3.85
N ILE A 322 -43.41 5.51 -2.81
CA ILE A 322 -44.11 4.42 -2.12
C ILE A 322 -44.82 4.94 -0.86
N ALA A 323 -45.74 4.14 -0.31
CA ALA A 323 -46.13 4.30 1.09
C ALA A 323 -44.94 3.84 1.95
N PHE A 324 -44.25 4.78 2.59
CA PHE A 324 -43.07 4.45 3.41
C PHE A 324 -43.47 3.67 4.66
N PRO A 325 -42.65 2.68 5.08
CA PRO A 325 -42.88 2.01 6.35
C PRO A 325 -42.78 3.03 7.50
N THR A 326 -43.62 2.88 8.51
CA THR A 326 -43.61 3.76 9.68
C THR A 326 -42.68 3.21 10.77
N THR A 327 -41.95 4.10 11.42
CA THR A 327 -41.21 3.79 12.66
C THR A 327 -42.17 3.41 13.79
N THR A 328 -41.65 2.92 14.90
CA THR A 328 -42.43 2.62 16.11
C THR A 328 -43.20 3.84 16.65
N ASN A 329 -42.76 5.06 16.32
CA ASN A 329 -43.39 6.32 16.74
C ASN A 329 -44.45 6.82 15.74
N GLY A 330 -44.67 6.12 14.61
CA GLY A 330 -45.64 6.50 13.58
C GLY A 330 -45.08 7.41 12.48
N ASP A 331 -43.84 7.87 12.59
CA ASP A 331 -43.19 8.68 11.55
C ASP A 331 -42.82 7.82 10.33
N GLU A 332 -42.94 8.36 9.12
CA GLU A 332 -42.51 7.68 7.89
C GLU A 332 -40.98 7.52 7.85
N ASN A 333 -40.50 6.30 7.65
CA ASN A 333 -39.09 6.03 7.40
C ASN A 333 -38.76 6.25 5.92
N ARG A 334 -38.38 7.49 5.60
CA ARG A 334 -38.02 7.91 4.23
C ARG A 334 -36.57 7.63 3.87
N GLY A 335 -35.73 7.36 4.88
CA GLY A 335 -34.32 7.01 4.75
C GLY A 335 -34.10 5.54 4.40
N LEU A 336 -34.73 5.07 3.33
CA LEU A 336 -34.77 3.66 2.99
C LEU A 336 -33.83 3.36 1.82
N HIS A 337 -32.78 2.59 2.10
CA HIS A 337 -31.96 1.88 1.11
C HIS A 337 -32.33 0.41 1.11
N ILE A 338 -32.51 -0.18 -0.07
CA ILE A 338 -32.77 -1.60 -0.24
C ILE A 338 -31.59 -2.20 -1.00
N LYS A 339 -30.90 -3.13 -0.35
CA LYS A 339 -29.92 -4.02 -0.96
C LYS A 339 -30.53 -5.42 -1.01
N ARG A 340 -30.73 -5.95 -2.23
CA ARG A 340 -31.18 -7.31 -2.48
C ARG A 340 -30.01 -8.14 -2.96
N VAL A 341 -29.86 -9.33 -2.40
CA VAL A 341 -28.82 -10.28 -2.79
C VAL A 341 -29.47 -11.53 -3.36
N THR A 342 -29.07 -11.90 -4.56
CA THR A 342 -29.37 -13.20 -5.15
C THR A 342 -28.07 -13.98 -5.23
N ILE A 343 -28.10 -15.23 -4.76
CA ILE A 343 -26.96 -16.13 -4.82
C ILE A 343 -27.41 -17.37 -5.59
N GLU A 344 -26.77 -17.64 -6.72
CA GLU A 344 -27.02 -18.80 -7.55
C GLU A 344 -25.84 -19.77 -7.43
N ASN A 345 -26.11 -21.02 -7.03
CA ASN A 345 -25.13 -22.08 -7.10
C ASN A 345 -25.04 -22.62 -8.53
N GLN A 346 -23.96 -22.30 -9.23
CA GLN A 346 -23.65 -22.76 -10.58
C GLN A 346 -22.74 -23.99 -10.59
N GLY A 347 -22.42 -24.54 -9.41
CA GLY A 347 -21.69 -25.79 -9.23
C GLY A 347 -22.56 -27.02 -9.44
N ALA A 348 -21.91 -28.17 -9.62
CA ALA A 348 -22.60 -29.46 -9.79
C ALA A 348 -23.11 -30.07 -8.46
N SER A 349 -22.66 -29.54 -7.33
CA SER A 349 -22.96 -30.07 -5.99
C SER A 349 -23.75 -29.07 -5.16
N PRO A 350 -24.67 -29.51 -4.28
CA PRO A 350 -25.31 -28.64 -3.30
C PRO A 350 -24.26 -27.98 -2.38
N VAL A 351 -24.52 -26.73 -2.00
CA VAL A 351 -23.69 -25.94 -1.09
C VAL A 351 -24.59 -25.31 -0.04
N GLU A 352 -24.22 -25.44 1.24
CA GLU A 352 -24.84 -24.69 2.33
C GLU A 352 -24.13 -23.33 2.45
N VAL A 353 -24.90 -22.25 2.48
CA VAL A 353 -24.36 -20.89 2.45
C VAL A 353 -24.96 -20.08 3.60
N ASN A 354 -24.09 -19.52 4.42
CA ASN A 354 -24.43 -18.47 5.38
C ASN A 354 -24.15 -17.10 4.78
N VAL A 355 -25.10 -16.17 4.92
CA VAL A 355 -24.98 -14.80 4.44
C VAL A 355 -24.86 -13.87 5.63
N TYR A 356 -23.82 -13.05 5.62
CA TYR A 356 -23.56 -12.03 6.62
C TYR A 356 -23.72 -10.65 6.00
N PHE A 357 -24.22 -9.70 6.79
CA PHE A 357 -24.18 -8.29 6.45
C PHE A 357 -23.38 -7.59 7.54
N PHE A 358 -22.28 -6.99 7.15
CA PHE A 358 -21.46 -6.17 8.02
C PHE A 358 -21.79 -4.70 7.76
N ALA A 359 -21.88 -3.90 8.83
CA ALA A 359 -22.06 -2.47 8.72
C ALA A 359 -21.43 -1.76 9.92
N ASP A 360 -20.66 -0.72 9.63
CA ASP A 360 -20.04 0.17 10.57
C ASP A 360 -20.58 1.59 10.40
N TRP A 361 -21.35 2.05 11.38
CA TRP A 361 -22.11 3.29 11.28
C TRP A 361 -21.38 4.43 11.97
N ALA A 362 -21.04 5.47 11.21
CA ALA A 362 -20.44 6.69 11.74
C ALA A 362 -21.50 7.80 11.92
N LEU A 363 -22.59 7.50 12.64
CA LEU A 363 -23.71 8.44 12.76
C LEU A 363 -23.25 9.76 13.42
N ASN A 364 -23.30 10.86 12.67
CA ASN A 364 -22.79 12.18 13.07
C ASN A 364 -21.29 12.20 13.40
N GLY A 365 -20.48 11.33 12.79
CA GLY A 365 -19.05 11.21 13.07
C GLY A 365 -18.75 10.59 14.44
N GLY A 366 -19.71 9.96 15.11
CA GLY A 366 -19.48 9.14 16.29
C GLY A 366 -19.45 7.65 15.95
N ASP A 367 -18.48 6.91 16.49
CA ASP A 367 -18.57 5.45 16.67
C ASP A 367 -19.51 5.13 17.84
#